data_AF-A0A931PD54-F1
#
_entry.id   AF-A0A931PD54-F1
#
_cell.length_a   1.000
_cell.length_b   1.000
_cell.length_c   1.000
_cell.angle_alpha   90.00
_cell.angle_beta   90.00
_cell.angle_gamma   90.00
#
_symmetry.space_group_name_H-M   'P 1'
#
loop_
_entity.id
_entity.type
_entity.pdbx_description
1 polymer ?
#
loop_
_entity_poly.entity_id
_entity_poly.type
_entity_poly.pdbx_seq_one_letter_code
_entity_poly.pdbx_strand_id
1 'polypeptide(L)'
;MSDRDVIESSWRALTSSAARRDPSLCARPVAGGVDVGLLQASGPAGIIALDAGPDGAAATARLMDALSARCWTGDDVLVELLSALSAGTSTGRAAAAIDLDMLADVLGDPRGGYLDLTTGDVWPMEVVDDGQVDDLDPEGDPDPHRWLDVDGDGSRAAYQDMVDFTATVTDRSARDDLTLALHGRGAFRRFQSALDRHEQYRVHWRVLSAERRLGRARAWLADEGYDALP
;
A
#
# COMPACT_ATOMS: atom_id res chain seq x y z
N MET A 1 -21.82 -15.64 0.51
CA MET A 1 -21.28 -14.28 0.34
C MET A 1 -20.59 -14.22 -1.00
N SER A 2 -20.69 -13.10 -1.72
CA SER A 2 -19.89 -12.91 -2.93
C SER A 2 -18.43 -12.66 -2.55
N ASP A 3 -17.47 -12.93 -3.45
CA ASP A 3 -16.05 -12.65 -3.22
C ASP A 3 -15.82 -11.16 -2.88
N ARG A 4 -16.61 -10.28 -3.50
CA ARG A 4 -16.65 -8.85 -3.19
C ARG A 4 -16.95 -8.58 -1.71
N ASP A 5 -18.00 -9.21 -1.16
CA ASP A 5 -18.39 -9.00 0.24
C ASP A 5 -17.29 -9.47 1.20
N VAL A 6 -16.62 -10.59 0.88
CA VAL A 6 -15.53 -11.14 1.69
C VAL A 6 -14.32 -10.19 1.67
N ILE A 7 -13.92 -9.69 0.49
CA ILE A 7 -12.80 -8.76 0.36
C ILE A 7 -13.11 -7.44 1.09
N GLU A 8 -14.27 -6.84 0.83
CA GLU A 8 -14.63 -5.56 1.45
C GLU A 8 -14.76 -5.66 2.98
N SER A 9 -15.31 -6.77 3.49
CA SER A 9 -15.37 -6.99 4.94
C SER A 9 -13.99 -7.22 5.56
N SER A 10 -13.09 -7.93 4.87
CA SER A 10 -11.70 -8.13 5.32
C SER A 10 -10.94 -6.81 5.38
N TRP A 11 -11.08 -5.96 4.36
CA TRP A 11 -10.47 -4.62 4.34
C TRP A 11 -10.96 -3.75 5.50
N ARG A 12 -12.29 -3.69 5.71
CA ARG A 12 -12.86 -2.93 6.84
C ARG A 12 -12.37 -3.47 8.19
N ALA A 13 -12.25 -4.79 8.33
CA ALA A 13 -11.76 -5.41 9.55
C ALA A 13 -10.30 -5.04 9.82
N LEU A 14 -9.43 -5.08 8.80
CA LEU A 14 -8.03 -4.66 8.90
C LEU A 14 -7.92 -3.20 9.33
N THR A 15 -8.50 -2.26 8.56
CA THR A 15 -8.44 -0.83 8.86
C THR A 15 -9.01 -0.52 10.24
N SER A 16 -10.15 -1.11 10.59
CA SER A 16 -10.80 -0.86 11.89
C SER A 16 -10.04 -1.47 13.07
N SER A 17 -9.33 -2.58 12.88
CA SER A 17 -8.50 -3.17 13.94
C SER A 17 -7.22 -2.36 14.16
N ALA A 18 -6.53 -1.97 13.09
CA ALA A 18 -5.32 -1.14 13.15
C ALA A 18 -5.60 0.23 13.77
N ALA A 19 -6.68 0.91 13.36
CA ALA A 19 -7.05 2.21 13.89
C ALA A 19 -7.37 2.21 15.40
N ARG A 20 -7.80 1.08 15.96
CA ARG A 20 -8.02 0.94 17.40
C ARG A 20 -6.73 0.72 18.19
N ARG A 21 -5.64 0.31 17.53
CA ARG A 21 -4.35 -0.06 18.14
C ARG A 21 -4.52 -1.07 19.29
N ASP A 22 -5.45 -2.01 19.14
CA ASP A 22 -5.70 -3.10 20.09
C ASP A 22 -5.15 -4.42 19.51
N PRO A 23 -4.05 -4.96 20.09
CA PRO A 23 -3.45 -6.22 19.64
C PRO A 23 -4.44 -7.38 19.57
N SER A 24 -5.35 -7.48 20.55
CA SER A 24 -6.31 -8.58 20.64
C SER A 24 -7.31 -8.62 19.49
N LEU A 25 -7.50 -7.49 18.79
CA LEU A 25 -8.42 -7.36 17.67
C LEU A 25 -7.75 -7.57 16.31
N CYS A 26 -6.42 -7.66 16.23
CA CYS A 26 -5.69 -7.63 14.95
C CYS A 26 -5.40 -9.03 14.36
N ALA A 27 -5.21 -10.07 15.19
CA ALA A 27 -4.82 -11.40 14.71
C ALA A 27 -5.80 -12.01 13.69
N ARG A 28 -7.11 -11.94 13.99
CA ARG A 28 -8.15 -12.49 13.10
C ARG A 28 -8.29 -11.70 11.78
N PRO A 29 -8.34 -10.35 11.78
CA PRO A 29 -8.29 -9.56 10.55
C PRO A 29 -7.06 -9.84 9.68
N VAL A 30 -5.86 -9.98 10.26
CA VAL A 30 -4.66 -10.34 9.50
C VAL A 30 -4.83 -11.68 8.78
N ALA A 31 -5.30 -12.71 9.49
CA ALA A 31 -5.55 -14.01 8.86
C ALA A 31 -6.57 -13.92 7.71
N GLY A 32 -7.68 -13.20 7.90
CA GLY A 32 -8.68 -12.99 6.86
C GLY A 32 -8.16 -12.16 5.68
N GLY A 33 -7.30 -11.17 5.94
CA GLY A 33 -6.61 -10.38 4.92
C GLY A 33 -5.70 -11.24 4.04
N VAL A 34 -4.93 -12.14 4.65
CA VAL A 34 -4.09 -13.11 3.93
C VAL A 34 -4.94 -14.00 3.00
N ASP A 35 -6.09 -14.47 3.46
CA ASP A 35 -6.97 -15.35 2.68
C ASP A 35 -7.52 -14.69 1.40
N VAL A 36 -7.59 -13.36 1.37
CA VAL A 36 -8.07 -12.58 0.21
C VAL A 36 -6.97 -11.82 -0.53
N GLY A 37 -5.70 -12.02 -0.15
CA GLY A 37 -4.54 -11.40 -0.81
C GLY A 37 -4.25 -9.96 -0.43
N LEU A 38 -4.82 -9.45 0.67
CA LEU A 38 -4.52 -8.13 1.26
C LEU A 38 -3.28 -8.23 2.16
N LEU A 39 -2.10 -8.44 1.59
CA LEU A 39 -0.88 -8.71 2.35
C LEU A 39 -0.21 -7.42 2.85
N GLN A 40 0.12 -6.48 1.96
CA GLN A 40 0.67 -5.17 2.32
C GLN A 40 -0.32 -4.36 3.16
N ALA A 41 -1.61 -4.39 2.80
CA ALA A 41 -2.67 -3.76 3.58
C ALA A 41 -2.84 -4.39 4.98
N SER A 42 -2.38 -5.62 5.19
CA SER A 42 -2.35 -6.24 6.53
C SER A 42 -1.16 -5.78 7.38
N GLY A 43 -0.16 -5.10 6.83
CA GLY A 43 1.05 -4.68 7.54
C GLY A 43 0.80 -3.95 8.86
N PRO A 44 0.01 -2.86 8.88
CA PRO A 44 -0.34 -2.14 10.12
C PRO A 44 -0.93 -3.03 11.22
N ALA A 45 -1.92 -3.84 10.86
CA ALA A 45 -2.55 -4.78 11.80
C ALA A 45 -1.58 -5.91 12.21
N GLY A 46 -0.71 -6.37 11.31
CA GLY A 46 0.31 -7.39 11.58
C GLY A 46 1.37 -6.93 12.57
N ILE A 47 1.78 -5.65 12.49
CA ILE A 47 2.67 -5.02 13.46
C ILE A 47 2.01 -4.99 14.85
N ILE A 48 0.78 -4.49 14.95
CA ILE A 48 0.03 -4.42 16.22
C ILE A 48 -0.27 -5.82 16.78
N ALA A 49 -0.53 -6.79 15.91
CA ALA A 49 -0.82 -8.17 16.31
C ALA A 49 0.36 -8.86 16.99
N LEU A 50 1.62 -8.44 16.79
CA LEU A 50 2.77 -9.06 17.46
C LEU A 50 2.66 -9.03 18.99
N ASP A 51 1.98 -8.01 19.54
CA ASP A 51 1.74 -7.88 20.97
C ASP A 51 0.55 -8.71 21.48
N ALA A 52 -0.17 -9.42 20.60
CA ALA A 52 -1.35 -10.22 20.95
C ALA A 52 -0.99 -11.65 21.45
N GLY A 53 0.28 -11.93 21.69
CA GLY A 53 0.75 -13.24 22.13
C GLY A 53 0.73 -14.30 21.01
N PRO A 54 0.50 -15.59 21.31
CA PRO A 54 0.66 -16.68 20.36
C PRO A 54 -0.23 -16.58 19.11
N ASP A 55 -1.47 -16.11 19.26
CA ASP A 55 -2.41 -15.96 18.14
C ASP A 55 -1.95 -14.88 17.16
N GLY A 56 -1.43 -13.77 17.70
CA GLY A 56 -0.82 -12.70 16.94
C GLY A 56 0.43 -13.16 16.19
N ALA A 57 1.35 -13.83 16.89
CA ALA A 57 2.56 -14.37 16.28
C ALA A 57 2.25 -15.36 15.14
N ALA A 58 1.25 -16.23 15.31
CA ALA A 58 0.83 -17.17 14.28
C ALA A 58 0.23 -16.47 13.05
N ALA A 59 -0.62 -15.45 13.26
CA ALA A 59 -1.19 -14.67 12.17
C ALA A 59 -0.11 -13.89 11.40
N THR A 60 0.82 -13.25 12.10
CA THR A 60 1.93 -12.51 11.49
C THR A 60 2.90 -13.44 10.75
N ALA A 61 3.18 -14.63 11.28
CA ALA A 61 3.99 -15.63 10.56
C ALA A 61 3.34 -16.04 9.24
N ARG A 62 2.03 -16.32 9.24
CA ARG A 62 1.27 -16.62 8.00
C ARG A 62 1.33 -15.47 7.00
N LEU A 63 1.27 -14.23 7.47
CA LEU A 63 1.43 -13.05 6.62
C LEU A 63 2.83 -12.98 5.99
N MET A 64 3.89 -13.18 6.79
CA MET A 64 5.27 -13.18 6.30
C MET A 64 5.52 -14.28 5.26
N ASP A 65 4.96 -15.48 5.47
CA ASP A 65 5.05 -16.58 4.51
C ASP A 65 4.35 -16.22 3.19
N ALA A 66 3.17 -15.61 3.25
CA ALA A 66 2.43 -15.20 2.06
C ALA A 66 3.13 -14.09 1.27
N LEU A 67 3.68 -13.09 1.96
CA LEU A 67 4.49 -12.02 1.37
C LEU A 67 5.75 -12.60 0.70
N SER A 68 6.47 -13.46 1.43
CA SER A 68 7.68 -14.12 0.94
C SER A 68 7.40 -15.02 -0.26
N ALA A 69 6.23 -15.66 -0.34
CA ALA A 69 5.84 -16.46 -1.50
C ALA A 69 5.45 -15.60 -2.72
N ARG A 70 4.89 -14.40 -2.50
CA ARG A 70 4.46 -13.48 -3.56
C ARG A 70 5.62 -12.70 -4.18
N CYS A 71 6.61 -12.32 -3.37
CA CYS A 71 7.83 -11.61 -3.80
C CYS A 71 7.57 -10.34 -4.64
N TRP A 72 6.56 -9.54 -4.30
CA TRP A 72 6.40 -8.24 -4.95
C TRP A 72 7.29 -7.18 -4.28
N THR A 73 7.55 -6.08 -5.00
CA THR A 73 8.26 -4.91 -4.45
C THR A 73 7.65 -4.51 -3.10
N GLY A 74 8.49 -4.45 -2.06
CA GLY A 74 8.11 -4.09 -0.70
C GLY A 74 7.62 -5.25 0.17
N ASP A 75 7.40 -6.45 -0.40
CA ASP A 75 7.02 -7.64 0.39
C ASP A 75 8.18 -8.08 1.28
N ASP A 76 9.41 -8.07 0.74
CA ASP A 76 10.65 -8.32 1.45
C ASP A 76 10.88 -7.31 2.58
N VAL A 77 10.62 -6.02 2.31
CA VAL A 77 10.74 -4.96 3.32
C VAL A 77 9.76 -5.15 4.48
N LEU A 78 8.49 -5.49 4.18
CA LEU A 78 7.51 -5.77 5.24
C LEU A 78 7.88 -7.03 6.03
N VAL A 79 8.38 -8.09 5.36
CA VAL A 79 8.86 -9.31 6.03
C VAL A 79 10.04 -9.01 6.94
N GLU A 80 11.00 -8.21 6.49
CA GLU A 80 12.16 -7.80 7.30
C GLU A 80 11.71 -7.05 8.56
N LEU A 81 10.80 -6.08 8.42
CA LEU A 81 10.25 -5.32 9.54
C LEU A 81 9.52 -6.23 10.55
N LEU A 82 8.58 -7.05 10.07
CA LEU A 82 7.83 -7.96 10.94
C LEU A 82 8.74 -8.98 11.64
N SER A 83 9.76 -9.48 10.94
CA SER A 83 10.77 -10.38 11.51
C SER A 83 11.57 -9.69 12.60
N ALA A 84 12.07 -8.48 12.34
CA ALA A 84 12.85 -7.69 13.29
C ALA A 84 12.05 -7.40 14.56
N LEU A 85 10.80 -6.94 14.41
CA LEU A 85 9.89 -6.66 15.52
C LEU A 85 9.55 -7.92 16.31
N SER A 86 9.28 -9.05 15.64
CA SER A 86 8.99 -10.33 16.31
C SER A 86 10.17 -10.84 17.15
N ALA A 87 11.39 -10.50 16.77
CA ALA A 87 12.61 -10.83 17.49
C ALA A 87 13.01 -9.79 18.57
N GLY A 88 12.26 -8.70 18.71
CA GLY A 88 12.62 -7.59 19.61
C GLY A 88 13.87 -6.84 19.15
N THR A 89 14.11 -6.79 17.85
CA THR A 89 15.26 -6.14 17.19
C THR A 89 14.78 -5.00 16.28
N SER A 90 15.71 -4.40 15.54
CA SER A 90 15.44 -3.35 14.56
C SER A 90 16.06 -3.73 13.22
N THR A 91 15.45 -3.25 12.13
CA THR A 91 15.97 -3.28 10.76
C THR A 91 17.18 -2.36 10.57
N GLY A 92 17.43 -1.45 11.53
CA GLY A 92 18.41 -0.38 11.42
C GLY A 92 17.87 0.91 10.79
N ARG A 93 16.62 0.89 10.28
CA ARG A 93 15.91 2.07 9.76
C ARG A 93 15.20 2.83 10.88
N ALA A 94 14.99 4.13 10.66
CA ALA A 94 14.25 4.97 11.58
C ALA A 94 12.74 4.66 11.51
N ALA A 95 12.11 4.43 12.66
CA ALA A 95 10.69 4.16 12.71
C ALA A 95 9.87 5.45 12.81
N ALA A 96 8.86 5.62 11.95
CA ALA A 96 7.99 6.78 11.93
C ALA A 96 6.53 6.40 11.64
N ALA A 97 5.59 7.15 12.20
CA ALA A 97 4.16 6.98 11.96
C ALA A 97 3.76 7.71 10.67
N ILE A 98 3.93 7.04 9.53
CA ILE A 98 3.74 7.64 8.19
C ILE A 98 2.44 7.13 7.56
N ASP A 99 1.65 8.02 6.96
CA ASP A 99 0.50 7.64 6.15
C ASP A 99 0.97 7.02 4.82
N LEU A 100 1.11 5.70 4.83
CA LEU A 100 1.61 4.93 3.69
C LEU A 100 0.65 4.95 2.48
N ASP A 101 -0.66 5.08 2.71
CA ASP A 101 -1.64 5.19 1.63
C ASP A 101 -1.47 6.54 0.93
N MET A 102 -1.36 7.64 1.69
CA MET A 102 -1.09 8.97 1.13
C MET A 102 0.28 9.05 0.44
N LEU A 103 1.31 8.40 1.00
CA LEU A 103 2.61 8.30 0.32
C LEU A 103 2.52 7.57 -1.02
N ALA A 104 1.74 6.49 -1.07
CA ALA A 104 1.52 5.74 -2.29
C ALA A 104 0.66 6.49 -3.33
N ASP A 105 -0.18 7.43 -2.89
CA ASP A 105 -0.85 8.43 -3.73
C ASP A 105 0.17 9.41 -4.33
N VAL A 106 1.01 10.03 -3.50
CA VAL A 106 2.01 11.01 -3.93
C VAL A 106 3.06 10.43 -4.87
N LEU A 107 3.65 9.27 -4.55
CA LEU A 107 4.61 8.58 -5.44
C LEU A 107 4.01 8.24 -6.82
N GLY A 108 2.69 8.00 -6.88
CA GLY A 108 1.98 7.71 -8.12
C GLY A 108 1.69 8.94 -8.99
N ASP A 109 1.77 10.14 -8.42
CA ASP A 109 1.57 11.39 -9.14
C ASP A 109 2.90 11.86 -9.75
N PRO A 110 2.96 12.15 -11.07
CA PRO A 110 4.17 12.69 -11.69
C PRO A 110 4.72 13.98 -11.05
N ARG A 111 3.91 14.74 -10.30
CA ARG A 111 4.35 15.96 -9.61
C ARG A 111 5.03 15.67 -8.27
N GLY A 112 4.88 14.46 -7.72
CA GLY A 112 5.44 14.14 -6.41
C GLY A 112 4.82 14.95 -5.27
N GLY A 113 5.61 15.18 -4.22
CA GLY A 113 5.18 15.84 -3.00
C GLY A 113 6.28 15.87 -1.95
N TYR A 114 5.90 16.08 -0.69
CA TYR A 114 6.81 16.07 0.45
C TYR A 114 6.26 15.22 1.59
N LEU A 115 7.15 14.56 2.32
CA LEU A 115 6.85 13.91 3.60
C LEU A 115 7.41 14.76 4.74
N ASP A 116 6.57 15.11 5.71
CA ASP A 116 6.99 15.70 6.98
C ASP A 116 7.48 14.58 7.91
N LEU A 117 8.79 14.51 8.15
CA LEU A 117 9.41 13.51 9.04
C LEU A 117 9.07 13.73 10.52
N THR A 118 8.56 14.90 10.89
CA THR A 118 8.15 15.23 12.27
C THR A 118 6.75 14.73 12.54
N THR A 119 5.82 14.95 11.62
CA THR A 119 4.40 14.59 11.82
C THR A 119 4.03 13.25 11.18
N GLY A 120 4.75 12.84 10.13
CA GLY A 120 4.43 11.70 9.28
C GLY A 120 3.39 12.00 8.20
N ASP A 121 2.97 13.26 8.06
CA ASP A 121 2.02 13.69 7.04
C ASP A 121 2.69 13.77 5.66
N VAL A 122 1.94 13.38 4.63
CA VAL A 122 2.38 13.43 3.24
C VAL A 122 1.57 14.47 2.49
N TRP A 123 2.27 15.39 1.84
CA TRP A 123 1.70 16.54 1.15
C TRP A 123 1.91 16.42 -0.35
N PRO A 124 0.85 16.26 -1.16
CA PRO A 124 0.96 16.31 -2.61
C PRO A 124 1.46 17.68 -3.07
N MET A 125 2.26 17.71 -4.15
CA MET A 125 2.84 18.95 -4.67
C MET A 125 1.79 20.03 -4.98
N GLU A 126 0.57 19.64 -5.38
CA GLU A 126 -0.54 20.59 -5.58
C GLU A 126 -0.88 21.40 -4.32
N VAL A 127 -0.85 20.77 -3.14
CA VAL A 127 -1.15 21.41 -1.86
C VAL A 127 0.00 22.33 -1.43
N VAL A 128 1.24 21.91 -1.73
CA VAL A 128 2.45 22.68 -1.44
C VAL A 128 2.52 23.94 -2.31
N ASP A 129 2.30 23.79 -3.63
CA ASP A 129 2.30 24.91 -4.58
C ASP A 129 1.20 25.95 -4.26
N ASP A 130 0.08 25.52 -3.69
CA ASP A 130 -0.99 26.41 -3.22
C ASP A 130 -0.66 27.14 -1.91
N GLY A 131 0.51 26.88 -1.31
CA GLY A 131 0.96 27.49 -0.05
C GLY A 131 0.14 27.06 1.17
N GLN A 132 -0.45 25.86 1.14
CA GLN A 132 -1.33 25.36 2.20
C GLN A 132 -0.59 24.55 3.27
N VAL A 133 0.74 24.41 3.15
CA VAL A 133 1.57 23.67 4.10
C VAL A 133 2.42 24.65 4.89
N ASP A 134 2.21 24.69 6.21
CA ASP A 134 2.99 25.54 7.10
C ASP A 134 4.47 25.15 7.08
N ASP A 135 5.36 26.14 7.11
CA ASP A 135 6.82 25.99 7.12
C ASP A 135 7.40 25.23 5.91
N LEU A 136 6.67 25.17 4.80
CA LEU A 136 7.15 24.67 3.53
C LEU A 136 6.93 25.73 2.45
N ASP A 137 8.00 26.44 2.10
CA ASP A 137 7.98 27.45 1.04
C ASP A 137 8.20 26.75 -0.32
N PRO A 138 7.23 26.78 -1.26
CA PRO A 138 7.38 26.15 -2.57
C PRO A 138 8.48 26.80 -3.43
N GLU A 139 8.89 28.03 -3.13
CA GLU A 139 9.98 28.73 -3.82
C GLU A 139 11.30 28.71 -3.02
N GLY A 140 11.28 28.14 -1.81
CA GLY A 140 12.43 28.07 -0.90
C GLY A 140 13.16 26.74 -0.94
N ASP A 141 14.23 26.64 -0.13
CA ASP A 141 14.89 25.37 0.16
C ASP A 141 14.29 24.80 1.45
N PRO A 142 13.52 23.70 1.41
CA PRO A 142 12.95 23.07 2.60
C PRO A 142 14.05 22.60 3.56
N ASP A 143 13.79 22.62 4.87
CA ASP A 143 14.70 22.04 5.87
C ASP A 143 14.86 20.52 5.62
N PRO A 144 16.04 20.04 5.19
CA PRO A 144 16.25 18.64 4.85
C PRO A 144 16.20 17.71 6.07
N HIS A 145 16.17 18.24 7.30
CA HIS A 145 15.98 17.45 8.51
C HIS A 145 14.52 17.20 8.85
N ARG A 146 13.59 17.97 8.27
CA ARG A 146 12.14 17.83 8.48
C ARG A 146 11.44 17.33 7.22
N TRP A 147 11.83 17.81 6.06
CA TRP A 147 11.13 17.56 4.81
C TRP A 147 11.92 16.59 3.95
N LEU A 148 11.26 15.50 3.56
CA LEU A 148 11.77 14.54 2.59
C LEU A 148 11.04 14.78 1.27
N ASP A 149 11.80 15.06 0.21
CA ASP A 149 11.26 15.23 -1.14
C ASP A 149 10.81 13.88 -1.70
N VAL A 150 9.60 13.82 -2.24
CA VAL A 150 9.00 12.60 -2.79
C VAL A 150 8.86 12.76 -4.30
N ASP A 151 9.87 12.28 -5.02
CA ASP A 151 9.84 12.26 -6.48
C ASP A 151 8.72 11.35 -7.01
N GLY A 152 7.93 11.89 -7.94
CA GLY A 152 6.86 11.14 -8.59
C GLY A 152 7.38 10.14 -9.63
N ASP A 153 7.04 8.85 -9.50
CA ASP A 153 7.37 7.80 -10.46
C ASP A 153 6.58 7.89 -11.78
N GLY A 154 5.55 8.74 -11.77
CA GLY A 154 4.60 8.93 -12.86
C GLY A 154 3.82 7.66 -13.23
N SER A 155 3.24 7.67 -14.44
CA SER A 155 2.22 6.66 -14.80
C SER A 155 2.75 5.29 -15.25
N ARG A 156 4.07 5.09 -15.33
CA ARG A 156 4.66 3.87 -15.94
C ARG A 156 4.36 2.62 -15.10
N ALA A 157 4.62 2.68 -13.79
CA ALA A 157 4.37 1.55 -12.89
C ALA A 157 2.88 1.20 -12.83
N ALA A 158 2.01 2.22 -12.71
CA ALA A 158 0.56 2.03 -12.71
C ALA A 158 0.02 1.44 -14.04
N TYR A 159 0.60 1.82 -15.18
CA TYR A 159 0.26 1.20 -16.46
C TYR A 159 0.71 -0.26 -16.53
N GLN A 160 1.90 -0.59 -16.00
CA GLN A 160 2.37 -1.97 -15.91
C GLN A 160 1.45 -2.81 -15.03
N ASP A 161 0.96 -2.28 -13.90
CA ASP A 161 0.00 -2.96 -13.05
C ASP A 161 -1.28 -3.33 -13.83
N MET A 162 -1.78 -2.44 -14.72
CA MET A 162 -2.93 -2.73 -15.59
C MET A 162 -2.66 -3.87 -16.58
N VAL A 163 -1.46 -3.90 -17.15
CA VAL A 163 -1.02 -4.95 -18.08
C VAL A 163 -0.94 -6.29 -17.35
N ASP A 164 -0.27 -6.32 -16.20
CA ASP A 164 -0.11 -7.53 -15.38
C ASP A 164 -1.47 -8.06 -14.92
N PHE A 165 -2.36 -7.19 -14.43
CA PHE A 165 -3.71 -7.59 -14.04
C PHE A 165 -4.48 -8.20 -15.21
N THR A 166 -4.45 -7.56 -16.38
CA THR A 166 -5.13 -8.07 -17.59
C THR A 166 -4.67 -9.49 -17.94
N ALA A 167 -3.38 -9.79 -17.77
CA ALA A 167 -2.83 -11.11 -18.01
C ALA A 167 -3.36 -12.18 -17.04
N THR A 168 -3.77 -11.80 -15.83
CA THR A 168 -4.33 -12.73 -14.82
C THR A 168 -5.82 -13.03 -15.02
N VAL A 169 -6.56 -12.17 -15.72
CA VAL A 169 -8.01 -12.32 -15.93
C VAL A 169 -8.30 -13.56 -16.76
N THR A 170 -9.12 -14.49 -16.24
CA THR A 170 -9.41 -15.79 -16.88
C THR A 170 -10.62 -15.74 -17.81
N ASP A 171 -11.62 -14.93 -17.49
CA ASP A 171 -12.78 -14.72 -18.35
C ASP A 171 -12.38 -14.01 -19.65
N ARG A 172 -12.74 -14.63 -20.77
CA ARG A 172 -12.33 -14.14 -22.09
C ARG A 172 -12.95 -12.78 -22.42
N SER A 173 -14.23 -12.56 -22.08
CA SER A 173 -14.90 -11.29 -22.40
C SER A 173 -14.25 -10.13 -21.63
N ALA A 174 -14.00 -10.33 -20.34
CA ALA A 174 -13.32 -9.34 -19.51
C ALA A 174 -11.88 -9.09 -19.98
N ARG A 175 -11.13 -10.15 -20.30
CA ARG A 175 -9.75 -10.02 -20.79
C ARG A 175 -9.69 -9.24 -22.11
N ASP A 176 -10.57 -9.54 -23.06
CA ASP A 176 -10.61 -8.88 -24.37
C ASP A 176 -10.95 -7.39 -24.20
N ASP A 177 -11.93 -7.07 -23.35
CA ASP A 177 -12.31 -5.69 -23.02
C ASP A 177 -11.17 -4.89 -22.36
N LEU A 178 -10.47 -5.49 -21.40
CA LEU A 178 -9.34 -4.87 -20.71
C LEU A 178 -8.13 -4.70 -21.63
N THR A 179 -7.84 -5.70 -22.47
CA THR A 179 -6.77 -5.64 -23.47
C THR A 179 -7.01 -4.48 -24.45
N LEU A 180 -8.25 -4.34 -24.95
CA LEU A 180 -8.61 -3.23 -25.82
C LEU A 180 -8.43 -1.86 -25.12
N ALA A 181 -8.74 -1.79 -23.83
CA ALA A 181 -8.61 -0.58 -23.04
C ALA A 181 -7.14 -0.11 -22.87
N LEU A 182 -6.16 -1.00 -22.97
CA LEU A 182 -4.73 -0.68 -22.83
C LEU A 182 -4.16 0.12 -24.03
N HIS A 183 -4.79 0.08 -25.21
CA HIS A 183 -4.22 0.61 -26.44
C HIS A 183 -4.49 2.10 -26.67
N GLY A 184 -3.47 2.96 -26.65
CA GLY A 184 -3.57 4.37 -27.04
C GLY A 184 -3.88 5.34 -25.90
N ARG A 185 -4.10 6.63 -26.24
CA ARG A 185 -4.30 7.70 -25.25
C ARG A 185 -5.53 7.44 -24.36
N GLY A 186 -5.42 7.78 -23.07
CA GLY A 186 -6.50 7.61 -22.09
C GLY A 186 -6.76 6.15 -21.71
N ALA A 187 -5.73 5.30 -21.70
CA ALA A 187 -5.82 3.89 -21.29
C ALA A 187 -6.39 3.73 -19.87
N PHE A 188 -5.92 4.50 -18.90
CA PHE A 188 -6.42 4.48 -17.51
C PHE A 188 -7.95 4.62 -17.42
N ARG A 189 -8.51 5.66 -18.03
CA ARG A 189 -9.96 5.90 -18.02
C ARG A 189 -10.73 4.75 -18.66
N ARG A 190 -10.30 4.29 -19.84
CA ARG A 190 -10.96 3.18 -20.55
C ARG A 190 -10.88 1.88 -19.78
N PHE A 191 -9.77 1.64 -19.08
CA PHE A 191 -9.59 0.46 -18.26
C PHE A 191 -10.55 0.45 -17.09
N GLN A 192 -10.72 1.59 -16.41
CA GLN A 192 -11.76 1.75 -15.38
C GLN A 192 -13.17 1.52 -15.97
N SER A 193 -13.48 2.11 -17.12
CA SER A 193 -14.77 1.88 -17.80
C SER A 193 -14.97 0.42 -18.26
N ALA A 194 -13.90 -0.31 -18.56
CA ALA A 194 -13.98 -1.74 -18.84
C ALA A 194 -14.28 -2.54 -17.57
N LEU A 195 -13.62 -2.24 -16.45
CA LEU A 195 -13.89 -2.85 -15.15
C LEU A 195 -15.32 -2.61 -14.66
N ASP A 196 -15.93 -1.46 -14.98
CA ASP A 196 -17.33 -1.16 -14.63
C ASP A 196 -18.34 -2.15 -15.23
N ARG A 197 -17.98 -2.80 -16.35
CA ARG A 197 -18.79 -3.84 -16.98
C ARG A 197 -18.59 -5.22 -16.36
N HIS A 198 -17.58 -5.37 -15.48
CA HIS A 198 -17.08 -6.62 -14.97
C HIS A 198 -16.82 -6.54 -13.45
N GLU A 199 -17.90 -6.41 -12.67
CA GLU A 199 -17.87 -6.09 -11.23
C GLU A 199 -16.95 -7.01 -10.41
N GLN A 200 -16.93 -8.31 -10.70
CA GLN A 200 -16.05 -9.29 -10.05
C GLN A 200 -14.56 -8.92 -10.21
N TYR A 201 -14.12 -8.45 -11.38
CA TYR A 201 -12.74 -8.07 -11.63
C TYR A 201 -12.42 -6.68 -11.08
N ARG A 202 -13.42 -5.81 -10.91
CA ARG A 202 -13.23 -4.49 -10.30
C ARG A 202 -12.72 -4.60 -8.85
N VAL A 203 -13.26 -5.53 -8.05
CA VAL A 203 -12.78 -5.72 -6.67
C VAL A 203 -11.38 -6.35 -6.63
N HIS A 204 -11.09 -7.33 -7.49
CA HIS A 204 -9.74 -7.91 -7.59
C HIS A 204 -8.70 -6.91 -8.08
N TRP A 205 -9.05 -6.04 -9.04
CA TRP A 205 -8.19 -4.93 -9.47
C TRP A 205 -7.88 -3.99 -8.30
N ARG A 206 -8.87 -3.67 -7.47
CA ARG A 206 -8.67 -2.81 -6.30
C ARG A 206 -7.67 -3.42 -5.32
N VAL A 207 -7.75 -4.73 -5.07
CA VAL A 207 -6.77 -5.45 -4.23
C VAL A 207 -5.37 -5.37 -4.86
N LEU A 208 -5.21 -5.78 -6.12
CA LEU A 208 -3.89 -5.77 -6.77
C LEU A 208 -3.28 -4.37 -6.79
N SER A 209 -4.06 -3.37 -7.18
CA SER A 209 -3.59 -1.98 -7.27
C SER A 209 -3.16 -1.44 -5.91
N ALA A 210 -3.97 -1.62 -4.85
CA ALA A 210 -3.58 -1.17 -3.52
C ALA A 210 -2.31 -1.88 -3.02
N GLU A 211 -2.23 -3.20 -3.19
CA GLU A 211 -1.07 -3.98 -2.75
C GLU A 211 0.23 -3.57 -3.46
N ARG A 212 0.16 -3.34 -4.78
CA ARG A 212 1.31 -2.86 -5.58
C ARG A 212 1.75 -1.46 -5.16
N ARG A 213 0.80 -0.57 -4.88
CA ARG A 213 1.05 0.81 -4.46
C ARG A 213 1.66 0.88 -3.07
N LEU A 214 1.07 0.18 -2.09
CA LEU A 214 1.59 0.09 -0.73
C LEU A 214 2.99 -0.55 -0.68
N GLY A 215 3.20 -1.60 -1.47
CA GLY A 215 4.51 -2.25 -1.59
C GLY A 215 5.59 -1.30 -2.13
N ARG A 216 5.30 -0.56 -3.20
CA ARG A 216 6.22 0.47 -3.73
C ARG A 216 6.50 1.58 -2.73
N ALA A 217 5.48 2.12 -2.07
CA ALA A 217 5.66 3.16 -1.05
C ALA A 217 6.52 2.67 0.12
N ARG A 218 6.33 1.42 0.55
CA ARG A 218 7.15 0.82 1.60
C ARG A 218 8.59 0.60 1.17
N ALA A 219 8.81 0.14 -0.07
CA ALA A 219 10.15 -0.01 -0.61
C ALA A 219 10.88 1.34 -0.70
N TRP A 220 10.20 2.36 -1.21
CA TRP A 220 10.74 3.72 -1.29
C TRP A 220 11.12 4.26 0.10
N LEU A 221 10.26 4.13 1.11
CA LEU A 221 10.60 4.54 2.49
C LEU A 221 11.82 3.81 3.03
N ALA A 222 11.95 2.52 2.75
CA ALA A 222 13.08 1.74 3.23
C ALA A 222 14.39 2.18 2.58
N ASP A 223 14.36 2.55 1.29
CA ASP A 223 15.51 3.12 0.59
C ASP A 223 15.92 4.48 1.19
N GLU A 224 14.95 5.28 1.64
CA GLU A 224 15.15 6.52 2.39
C GLU A 224 15.54 6.31 3.87
N GLY A 225 15.61 5.05 4.31
CA GLY A 225 16.06 4.69 5.66
C GLY A 225 14.97 4.70 6.73
N TYR A 226 13.70 4.59 6.34
CA TYR A 226 12.55 4.63 7.25
C TYR A 226 11.69 3.35 7.21
N ASP A 227 11.11 2.99 8.36
CA ASP A 227 10.04 2.00 8.49
C ASP A 227 8.73 2.68 8.92
N ALA A 228 7.66 2.45 8.15
CA ALA A 228 6.32 2.92 8.49
C ALA A 228 5.69 2.05 9.60
N LEU A 229 5.40 2.68 10.74
CA LEU A 229 4.67 2.10 11.87
C LEU A 229 3.23 2.67 11.99
N PRO A 230 2.28 1.89 12.55
CA PRO A 230 0.87 2.28 12.67
C PRO A 230 0.53 3.21 13.83
#